data_AF-A0A351G4G6-F1
#
_entry.id   AF-A0A351G4G6-F1
#
_cell.length_a   1.000
_cell.length_b   1.000
_cell.length_c   1.000
_cell.angle_alpha   90.00
_cell.angle_beta   90.00
_cell.angle_gamma   90.00
#
_symmetry.space_group_name_H-M   'P 1'
#
loop_
_entity.id
_entity.type
_entity.pdbx_description
1 polymer ?
#
loop_
_entity_poly.entity_id
_entity_poly.type
_entity_poly.pdbx_seq_one_letter_code
_entity_poly.pdbx_strand_id
1 'polypeptide(L)'
;MKPSIEKLQKFFSLEADRGYDNKAVMGGLEKMLDSWEAEARQDELPGELITAVRTRLRDYNRLSPDSRRDSLKGLWNRVRREIGRDITPESEKEPSAKPVPAADVAQTRPAQPETDSKADATASTDDYYEEEDAPPPPPPPAPKPKPESRPKPDGPPAALEASVTVLDGVGPKNADKLNRLGITSLGSMLYHFPRRYDD
;
A
#
# COMPACT_ATOMS: atom_id res chain seq x y z
N MET A 1 -6.23 20.41 -0.28
CA MET A 1 -7.19 19.48 -0.92
C MET A 1 -7.90 18.72 0.22
N LYS A 2 -8.83 17.80 -0.04
CA LYS A 2 -9.42 16.98 1.04
C LYS A 2 -8.32 16.10 1.68
N PRO A 3 -8.15 16.06 3.02
CA PRO A 3 -7.03 15.37 3.68
C PRO A 3 -6.98 13.87 3.40
N SER A 4 -8.14 13.21 3.23
CA SER A 4 -8.23 11.80 2.85
C SER A 4 -7.62 11.52 1.47
N ILE A 5 -7.73 12.44 0.52
CA ILE A 5 -7.11 12.31 -0.81
C ILE A 5 -5.59 12.51 -0.73
N GLU A 6 -5.13 13.51 0.03
CA GLU A 6 -3.70 13.75 0.22
C GLU A 6 -3.01 12.54 0.85
N LYS A 7 -3.71 11.85 1.75
CA LYS A 7 -3.25 10.60 2.35
C LYS A 7 -3.12 9.47 1.32
N LEU A 8 -4.13 9.26 0.46
CA LEU A 8 -4.02 8.30 -0.67
C LEU A 8 -2.83 8.62 -1.57
N GLN A 9 -2.66 9.90 -1.93
CA GLN A 9 -1.57 10.33 -2.79
C GLN A 9 -0.21 9.97 -2.19
N LYS A 10 -0.01 10.26 -0.90
CA LYS A 10 1.22 9.92 -0.18
C LYS A 10 1.51 8.42 -0.24
N PHE A 11 0.50 7.59 -0.03
CA PHE A 11 0.68 6.14 -0.10
C PHE A 11 0.99 5.66 -1.52
N PHE A 12 0.36 6.22 -2.55
CA PHE A 12 0.65 5.86 -3.94
C PHE A 12 2.07 6.28 -4.35
N SER A 13 2.54 7.44 -3.88
CA SER A 13 3.93 7.86 -4.09
C SER A 13 4.91 6.91 -3.40
N LEU A 14 4.65 6.56 -2.14
CA LEU A 14 5.53 5.67 -1.37
C LEU A 14 5.58 4.26 -1.98
N GLU A 15 4.46 3.82 -2.53
CA GLU A 15 4.33 2.57 -3.26
C GLU A 15 5.11 2.61 -4.58
N ALA A 16 5.03 3.72 -5.32
CA ALA A 16 5.82 3.93 -6.55
C ALA A 16 7.33 3.95 -6.27
N ASP A 17 7.76 4.60 -5.18
CA ASP A 17 9.16 4.66 -4.75
C ASP A 17 9.72 3.28 -4.37
N ARG A 18 8.86 2.37 -3.91
CA ARG A 18 9.23 1.00 -3.55
C ARG A 18 9.03 -0.02 -4.67
N GLY A 19 8.57 0.41 -5.84
CA GLY A 19 8.36 -0.47 -6.99
C GLY A 19 7.09 -1.33 -6.89
N TYR A 20 6.03 -0.81 -6.25
CA TYR A 20 4.71 -1.44 -6.19
C TYR A 20 4.69 -2.79 -5.45
N ASP A 21 5.38 -2.87 -4.31
CA ASP A 21 5.60 -4.10 -3.52
C ASP A 21 4.46 -4.47 -2.53
N ASN A 22 3.44 -3.63 -2.40
CA ASN A 22 2.36 -3.65 -1.43
C ASN A 22 2.85 -3.70 0.03
N LYS A 23 4.03 -3.12 0.31
CA LYS A 23 4.62 -3.05 1.65
C LYS A 23 4.87 -1.62 2.11
N ALA A 24 4.34 -0.62 1.39
CA ALA A 24 4.41 0.79 1.78
C ALA A 24 3.94 1.05 3.22
N VAL A 25 2.96 0.28 3.70
CA VAL A 25 2.35 0.41 5.04
C VAL A 25 2.49 -0.90 5.81
N MET A 26 2.60 -0.85 7.14
CA MET A 26 2.54 -2.04 7.99
C MET A 26 1.21 -2.79 7.75
N GLY A 27 1.27 -3.92 7.05
CA GLY A 27 0.08 -4.70 6.66
C GLY A 27 -0.45 -4.42 5.24
N GLY A 28 0.28 -3.66 4.42
CA GLY A 28 -0.08 -3.36 3.03
C GLY A 28 -1.17 -2.30 2.87
N LEU A 29 -1.52 -1.99 1.62
CA LEU A 29 -2.53 -0.96 1.30
C LEU A 29 -3.92 -1.35 1.82
N GLU A 30 -4.21 -2.64 1.98
CA GLU A 30 -5.46 -3.13 2.57
C GLU A 30 -5.67 -2.66 4.01
N LYS A 31 -4.61 -2.67 4.83
CA LYS A 31 -4.73 -2.22 6.23
C LYS A 31 -4.99 -0.72 6.34
N MET A 32 -4.45 0.05 5.39
CA MET A 32 -4.65 1.48 5.32
C MET A 32 -6.08 1.85 4.92
N LEU A 33 -6.72 1.05 4.03
CA LEU A 33 -8.11 1.23 3.63
C LEU A 33 -9.07 1.30 4.83
N ASP A 34 -8.88 0.45 5.86
CA ASP A 34 -9.77 0.42 7.03
C ASP A 34 -9.85 1.81 7.70
N SER A 35 -8.69 2.45 7.88
CA SER A 35 -8.60 3.80 8.46
C SER A 35 -9.01 4.90 7.49
N TRP A 36 -8.66 4.73 6.21
CA TRP A 36 -8.92 5.72 5.18
C TRP A 36 -10.40 5.80 4.80
N GLU A 37 -11.15 4.69 4.84
CA GLU A 37 -12.57 4.64 4.52
C GLU A 37 -13.39 5.54 5.46
N ALA A 38 -13.02 5.56 6.75
CA ALA A 38 -13.65 6.44 7.74
C ALA A 38 -13.37 7.93 7.43
N GLU A 39 -12.12 8.26 7.10
CA GLU A 39 -11.71 9.62 6.74
C GLU A 39 -12.35 10.08 5.42
N ALA A 40 -12.44 9.18 4.43
CA ALA A 40 -13.07 9.44 3.14
C ALA A 40 -14.56 9.76 3.27
N ARG A 41 -15.27 9.08 4.18
CA ARG A 41 -16.67 9.40 4.49
C ARG A 41 -16.80 10.74 5.22
N GLN A 42 -15.87 11.04 6.12
CA GLN A 42 -15.85 12.32 6.83
C GLN A 42 -15.58 13.50 5.90
N ASP A 43 -14.79 13.29 4.84
CA ASP A 43 -14.49 14.29 3.80
C ASP A 43 -15.57 14.38 2.70
N GLU A 44 -16.74 13.75 2.90
CA GLU A 44 -17.87 13.74 1.96
C GLU A 44 -17.45 13.31 0.54
N LEU A 45 -16.63 12.25 0.43
CA LEU A 45 -16.31 11.66 -0.87
C LEU A 45 -17.48 10.82 -1.40
N PRO A 46 -17.72 10.79 -2.72
CA PRO A 46 -18.76 9.96 -3.31
C PRO A 46 -18.58 8.49 -2.91
N GLY A 47 -19.66 7.84 -2.42
CA GLY A 47 -19.63 6.45 -1.99
C GLY A 47 -19.17 5.48 -3.09
N GLU A 48 -19.47 5.81 -4.35
CA GLU A 48 -18.98 5.11 -5.54
C GLU A 48 -17.45 5.15 -5.66
N LEU A 49 -16.84 6.29 -5.33
CA LEU A 49 -15.39 6.44 -5.36
C LEU A 49 -14.74 5.63 -4.24
N ILE A 50 -15.29 5.70 -3.04
CA ILE A 50 -14.81 4.93 -1.88
C ILE A 50 -14.85 3.43 -2.20
N THR A 51 -15.97 2.96 -2.73
CA THR A 51 -16.16 1.55 -3.12
C THR A 51 -15.19 1.15 -4.23
N ALA A 52 -15.02 1.98 -5.26
CA ALA A 52 -14.07 1.73 -6.35
C ALA A 52 -12.62 1.64 -5.86
N VAL A 53 -12.20 2.56 -4.97
CA VAL A 53 -10.87 2.56 -4.35
C VAL A 53 -10.68 1.29 -3.52
N ARG A 54 -11.66 0.94 -2.68
CA ARG A 54 -11.61 -0.25 -1.82
C ARG A 54 -11.49 -1.54 -2.62
N THR A 55 -12.33 -1.74 -3.63
CA THR A 55 -12.27 -2.93 -4.48
C THR A 55 -10.93 -3.02 -5.19
N ARG A 56 -10.45 -1.91 -5.79
CA ARG A 56 -9.18 -1.92 -6.52
C ARG A 56 -7.97 -2.19 -5.63
N LEU A 57 -7.97 -1.64 -4.41
CA LEU A 57 -6.88 -1.80 -3.45
C LEU A 57 -6.92 -3.15 -2.72
N ARG A 58 -8.07 -3.83 -2.62
CA ARG A 58 -8.14 -5.23 -2.17
C ARG A 58 -7.57 -6.19 -3.20
N ASP A 59 -7.91 -6.01 -4.47
CA ASP A 59 -7.35 -6.86 -5.55
C ASP A 59 -5.87 -6.56 -5.84
N TYR A 60 -5.34 -5.47 -5.28
CA TYR A 60 -3.97 -5.01 -5.45
C TYR A 60 -2.92 -6.04 -5.02
N ASN A 61 -3.17 -6.75 -3.92
CA ASN A 61 -2.26 -7.78 -3.41
C ASN A 61 -2.08 -8.96 -4.39
N ARG A 62 -3.09 -9.27 -5.21
CA ARG A 62 -3.11 -10.37 -6.18
C ARG A 62 -2.52 -10.01 -7.55
N LEU A 63 -2.30 -8.71 -7.80
CA LEU A 63 -1.76 -8.20 -9.06
C LEU A 63 -0.22 -8.26 -9.08
N SER A 64 0.34 -8.34 -10.29
CA SER A 64 1.79 -8.19 -10.51
C SER A 64 2.23 -6.71 -10.38
N PRO A 65 3.52 -6.42 -10.12
CA PRO A 65 4.02 -5.05 -9.96
C PRO A 65 3.69 -4.11 -11.14
N ASP A 66 3.76 -4.58 -12.38
CA ASP A 66 3.41 -3.79 -13.55
C ASP A 66 1.91 -3.46 -13.60
N SER A 67 1.06 -4.47 -13.38
CA SER A 67 -0.40 -4.26 -13.35
C SER A 67 -0.83 -3.40 -12.16
N ARG A 68 -0.09 -3.45 -11.05
CA ARG A 68 -0.28 -2.58 -9.88
C ARG A 68 -0.02 -1.12 -10.20
N ARG A 69 1.03 -0.80 -10.95
CA ARG A 69 1.30 0.56 -11.42
C ARG A 69 0.14 1.11 -12.24
N ASP A 70 -0.31 0.34 -13.23
CA ASP A 70 -1.40 0.76 -14.12
C ASP A 70 -2.72 0.91 -13.36
N SER A 71 -2.95 0.02 -12.38
CA SER A 71 -4.08 0.10 -11.45
C SER A 71 -4.11 1.40 -10.66
N LEU A 72 -2.99 1.76 -10.02
CA LEU A 72 -2.90 2.98 -9.21
C LEU A 72 -3.02 4.23 -10.08
N LYS A 73 -2.37 4.24 -11.24
CA LYS A 73 -2.44 5.36 -12.18
C LYS A 73 -3.87 5.58 -12.69
N GLY A 74 -4.56 4.50 -13.06
CA GLY A 74 -5.96 4.55 -13.46
C GLY A 74 -6.88 5.03 -12.34
N LEU A 75 -6.68 4.52 -11.13
CA LEU A 75 -7.45 4.91 -9.95
C LEU A 75 -7.24 6.40 -9.60
N TRP A 76 -5.99 6.85 -9.60
CA TRP A 76 -5.64 8.25 -9.32
C TRP A 76 -6.24 9.22 -10.35
N ASN A 77 -6.22 8.86 -11.63
CA ASN A 77 -6.86 9.67 -12.68
C ASN A 77 -8.38 9.78 -12.47
N ARG A 78 -9.03 8.71 -12.00
CA ARG A 78 -10.46 8.72 -11.66
C ARG A 78 -10.72 9.63 -10.44
N VAL A 79 -9.94 9.47 -9.38
CA VAL A 79 -10.01 10.32 -8.17
C VAL A 79 -9.83 11.80 -8.52
N ARG A 80 -8.79 12.15 -9.30
CA ARG A 80 -8.55 13.54 -9.75
C ARG A 80 -9.70 14.10 -10.58
N ARG A 81 -10.32 13.27 -11.42
CA ARG A 81 -11.47 13.66 -12.23
C ARG A 81 -12.70 13.96 -11.39
N GLU A 82 -12.94 13.20 -10.33
CA GLU A 82 -14.06 13.42 -9.40
C GLU A 82 -13.83 14.64 -8.51
N ILE A 83 -12.62 14.85 -7.99
CA ILE A 83 -12.28 16.06 -7.21
C ILE A 83 -12.33 17.31 -8.10
N GLY A 84 -11.97 17.20 -9.38
CA GLY A 84 -12.14 18.27 -10.35
C GLY A 84 -13.59 18.49 -10.80
N ARG A 85 -14.52 17.65 -10.36
CA ARG A 85 -15.95 17.65 -10.73
C ARG A 85 -16.87 18.06 -9.57
N ASP A 86 -16.35 18.63 -8.48
CA ASP A 86 -17.15 19.20 -7.39
C ASP A 86 -17.97 20.42 -7.88
N ILE A 87 -18.99 20.21 -8.72
CA ILE A 87 -20.26 20.93 -8.90
C ILE A 87 -21.07 20.29 -10.05
N THR A 88 -21.55 19.06 -9.87
CA THR A 88 -22.91 18.72 -10.33
C THR A 88 -23.40 17.53 -9.50
N PRO A 89 -24.40 17.70 -8.61
CA PRO A 89 -25.16 16.57 -8.12
C PRO A 89 -26.07 16.05 -9.25
N GLU A 90 -26.70 14.90 -9.04
CA GLU A 90 -27.77 14.32 -9.90
C GLU A 90 -27.34 13.31 -10.98
N SER A 91 -27.14 12.07 -10.56
CA SER A 91 -27.93 10.98 -11.17
C SER A 91 -28.10 9.85 -10.17
N GLU A 92 -29.03 10.10 -9.26
CA GLU A 92 -29.92 9.07 -8.78
C GLU A 92 -30.77 8.62 -9.98
N LYS A 93 -30.34 7.55 -10.64
CA LYS A 93 -31.20 6.69 -11.48
C LYS A 93 -30.74 5.24 -11.31
N GLU A 94 -31.17 4.61 -10.22
CA GLU A 94 -31.89 3.36 -10.42
C GLU A 94 -33.24 3.72 -11.05
N PRO A 95 -33.58 3.10 -12.19
CA PRO A 95 -34.32 1.85 -12.05
C PRO A 95 -33.86 0.76 -13.01
N SER A 96 -33.83 -0.46 -12.48
CA SER A 96 -34.37 -1.69 -13.09
C SER A 96 -34.18 -1.89 -14.60
N ALA A 97 -33.29 -2.84 -14.95
CA ALA A 97 -33.39 -3.56 -16.22
C ALA A 97 -32.94 -5.02 -16.06
N LYS A 98 -33.77 -5.82 -15.39
CA LYS A 98 -34.10 -7.17 -15.89
C LYS A 98 -35.54 -7.04 -16.42
N PRO A 99 -35.82 -7.44 -17.66
CA PRO A 99 -35.67 -8.83 -18.06
C PRO A 99 -34.81 -9.01 -19.30
N VAL A 100 -33.94 -10.01 -19.26
CA VAL A 100 -33.41 -10.64 -20.47
C VAL A 100 -34.60 -11.14 -21.31
N PRO A 101 -34.76 -10.71 -22.57
CA PRO A 101 -35.62 -11.44 -23.49
C PRO A 101 -34.98 -12.81 -23.69
N ALA A 102 -35.77 -13.85 -23.46
CA ALA A 102 -35.40 -15.23 -23.79
C ALA A 102 -35.03 -15.28 -25.29
N ALA A 103 -33.74 -15.30 -25.56
CA ALA A 103 -33.20 -15.64 -26.86
C ALA A 103 -33.38 -17.15 -27.03
N ASP A 104 -34.36 -17.47 -27.86
CA ASP A 104 -34.32 -18.44 -28.94
C ASP A 104 -33.40 -19.66 -28.75
N VAL A 105 -34.09 -20.80 -28.60
CA VAL A 105 -33.54 -22.14 -28.60
C VAL A 105 -33.25 -22.53 -30.06
N ALA A 106 -32.02 -22.37 -30.53
CA ALA A 106 -31.61 -22.88 -31.83
C ALA A 106 -30.13 -23.29 -31.86
N GLN A 107 -29.86 -24.41 -31.20
CA GLN A 107 -29.14 -25.57 -31.73
C GLN A 107 -28.35 -25.37 -33.05
N THR A 108 -27.02 -25.32 -32.95
CA THR A 108 -26.10 -25.88 -33.97
C THR A 108 -24.86 -26.49 -33.32
N ARG A 109 -24.70 -27.80 -33.57
CA ARG A 109 -23.56 -28.73 -33.42
C ARG A 109 -22.29 -28.14 -34.13
N PRO A 110 -21.03 -28.62 -33.96
CA PRO A 110 -20.71 -30.04 -33.74
C PRO A 110 -19.45 -30.49 -32.94
N ALA A 111 -19.59 -31.72 -32.43
CA ALA A 111 -18.63 -32.83 -32.34
C ALA A 111 -17.14 -32.54 -32.13
N GLN A 112 -16.58 -33.12 -31.05
CA GLN A 112 -15.43 -34.03 -31.13
C GLN A 112 -15.25 -34.81 -29.80
N PRO A 113 -14.49 -35.92 -29.78
CA PRO A 113 -14.94 -37.18 -29.20
C PRO A 113 -14.30 -37.49 -27.85
N GLU A 114 -14.94 -38.45 -27.19
CA GLU A 114 -14.45 -39.17 -26.03
C GLU A 114 -13.11 -39.84 -26.33
N THR A 115 -12.15 -39.72 -25.40
CA THR A 115 -11.11 -40.72 -25.19
C THR A 115 -10.92 -40.92 -23.70
N ASP A 116 -11.23 -42.14 -23.28
CA ASP A 116 -10.89 -42.82 -22.05
C ASP A 116 -9.61 -42.35 -21.35
N SER A 117 -9.72 -42.18 -20.04
CA SER A 117 -8.80 -42.86 -19.12
C SER A 117 -9.51 -43.15 -17.81
N LYS A 118 -9.75 -44.44 -17.62
CA LYS A 118 -10.29 -45.12 -16.45
C LYS A 118 -9.12 -45.56 -15.55
N ALA A 119 -9.27 -45.37 -14.24
CA ALA A 119 -8.76 -46.19 -13.12
C ALA A 119 -8.94 -45.33 -11.85
N ASP A 120 -10.00 -45.48 -11.04
CA ASP A 120 -10.32 -46.61 -10.16
C ASP A 120 -9.13 -47.03 -9.26
N ALA A 121 -9.19 -46.62 -7.99
CA ALA A 121 -8.91 -47.52 -6.87
C ALA A 121 -9.35 -46.86 -5.55
N THR A 122 -10.13 -47.62 -4.82
CA THR A 122 -10.80 -47.36 -3.54
C THR A 122 -9.89 -47.54 -2.31
N ALA A 123 -10.38 -46.97 -1.20
CA ALA A 123 -10.41 -47.55 0.15
C ALA A 123 -9.29 -47.23 1.17
N SER A 124 -9.79 -46.65 2.28
CA SER A 124 -9.54 -47.00 3.69
C SER A 124 -8.30 -46.47 4.40
N THR A 125 -8.61 -45.60 5.38
CA THR A 125 -8.22 -45.65 6.79
C THR A 125 -7.30 -46.80 7.22
N ASP A 126 -6.20 -46.48 7.89
CA ASP A 126 -5.94 -46.99 9.24
C ASP A 126 -4.92 -46.13 10.00
N ASP A 127 -4.98 -46.30 11.30
CA ASP A 127 -4.40 -45.55 12.41
C ASP A 127 -2.97 -46.08 12.75
N TYR A 128 -2.31 -45.41 13.71
CA TYR A 128 -1.08 -45.78 14.43
C TYR A 128 0.35 -45.42 13.88
N TYR A 129 0.97 -44.56 14.71
CA TYR A 129 2.28 -43.94 14.99
C TYR A 129 3.62 -44.62 14.61
N GLU A 130 4.68 -43.80 14.46
CA GLU A 130 5.91 -43.86 15.28
C GLU A 130 6.68 -42.52 15.19
N GLU A 131 7.36 -42.22 16.29
CA GLU A 131 8.12 -41.04 16.69
C GLU A 131 9.60 -41.23 16.33
N GLU A 132 10.26 -40.28 15.63
CA GLU A 132 11.68 -39.94 15.86
C GLU A 132 12.18 -38.76 14.98
N ASP A 133 12.81 -37.81 15.68
CA ASP A 133 13.93 -36.92 15.29
C ASP A 133 13.73 -35.76 14.28
N ALA A 134 13.51 -34.54 14.82
CA ALA A 134 13.82 -33.25 14.17
C ALA A 134 13.91 -32.12 15.23
N PRO A 135 14.68 -31.03 14.99
CA PRO A 135 15.76 -30.52 15.86
C PRO A 135 15.30 -29.56 16.99
N PRO A 136 16.19 -29.25 17.97
CA PRO A 136 15.86 -28.40 19.12
C PRO A 136 15.43 -26.97 18.73
N PRO A 137 14.60 -26.31 19.57
CA PRO A 137 14.11 -24.97 19.33
C PRO A 137 15.26 -23.93 19.33
N PRO A 138 15.16 -22.86 18.53
CA PRO A 138 16.17 -21.81 18.49
C PRO A 138 16.28 -21.09 19.85
N PRO A 139 17.48 -20.65 20.25
CA PRO A 139 17.69 -19.94 21.51
C PRO A 139 16.91 -18.61 21.54
N PRO A 140 16.52 -18.13 22.74
CA PRO A 140 15.80 -16.88 22.88
C PRO A 140 16.59 -15.69 22.30
N PRO A 141 15.90 -14.70 21.71
CA PRO A 141 16.56 -13.54 21.13
C PRO A 141 17.31 -12.76 22.21
N ALA A 142 18.58 -12.46 21.93
CA ALA A 142 19.42 -11.59 22.74
C ALA A 142 18.71 -10.26 23.05
N PRO A 143 18.94 -9.67 24.24
CA PRO A 143 18.29 -8.43 24.63
C PRO A 143 18.64 -7.31 23.64
N LYS A 144 17.59 -6.71 23.06
CA LYS A 144 17.69 -5.49 22.25
C LYS A 144 18.42 -4.42 23.09
N PRO A 145 19.39 -3.67 22.52
CA PRO A 145 19.97 -2.55 23.22
C PRO A 145 18.87 -1.56 23.60
N LYS A 146 18.88 -1.18 24.87
CA LYS A 146 17.99 -0.19 25.49
C LYS A 146 18.05 1.10 24.67
N PRO A 147 16.93 1.81 24.45
CA PRO A 147 16.97 3.14 23.84
C PRO A 147 17.78 4.06 24.77
N GLU A 148 18.99 4.42 24.35
CA GLU A 148 19.75 5.48 24.98
C GLU A 148 18.90 6.75 24.94
N SER A 149 18.70 7.34 26.12
CA SER A 149 18.06 8.62 26.30
C SER A 149 18.72 9.65 25.38
N ARG A 150 17.92 10.22 24.48
CA ARG A 150 18.28 11.32 23.58
C ARG A 150 19.05 12.39 24.38
N PRO A 151 20.31 12.71 24.06
CA PRO A 151 20.98 13.83 24.70
C PRO A 151 20.20 15.10 24.37
N LYS A 152 19.63 15.74 25.39
CA LYS A 152 19.13 17.11 25.27
C LYS A 152 20.37 17.99 25.14
N PRO A 153 20.50 18.80 24.06
CA PRO A 153 21.57 19.77 24.01
C PRO A 153 21.27 20.88 25.03
N ASP A 154 21.95 20.82 26.16
CA ASP A 154 22.06 21.96 27.09
C ASP A 154 23.13 22.92 26.54
N GLY A 155 22.72 24.09 26.06
CA GLY A 155 23.61 25.26 26.01
C GLY A 155 23.56 26.12 24.73
N PRO A 156 23.84 27.44 24.84
CA PRO A 156 23.87 28.39 23.73
C PRO A 156 25.18 28.28 22.93
N PRO A 157 25.44 29.18 21.96
CA PRO A 157 25.28 29.05 20.50
C PRO A 157 25.99 27.86 19.81
N ALA A 158 26.57 26.92 20.56
CA ALA A 158 27.19 25.70 20.04
C ALA A 158 26.21 24.73 19.35
N ALA A 159 24.91 25.05 19.33
CA ALA A 159 23.90 24.31 18.58
C ALA A 159 24.17 24.29 17.07
N LEU A 160 24.85 25.31 16.51
CA LEU A 160 25.17 25.33 15.07
C LEU A 160 26.17 24.24 14.68
N GLU A 161 27.12 23.90 15.56
CA GLU A 161 28.09 22.83 15.35
C GLU A 161 27.56 21.45 15.75
N ALA A 162 26.33 21.37 16.27
CA ALA A 162 25.72 20.11 16.65
C ALA A 162 25.48 19.21 15.43
N SER A 163 25.61 17.90 15.64
CA SER A 163 25.34 16.89 14.62
C SER A 163 23.91 16.99 14.11
N VAL A 164 23.73 16.77 12.80
CA VAL A 164 22.42 16.72 12.14
C VAL A 164 21.49 15.64 12.70
N THR A 165 22.04 14.63 13.40
CA THR A 165 21.26 13.55 14.05
C THR A 165 20.39 14.00 15.23
N VAL A 166 20.58 15.23 15.71
CA VAL A 166 19.74 15.80 16.78
C VAL A 166 18.34 16.13 16.25
N LEU A 167 18.19 16.36 14.94
CA LEU A 167 16.91 16.66 14.32
C LEU A 167 16.00 15.43 14.26
N ASP A 168 14.71 15.66 14.52
CA ASP A 168 13.70 14.62 14.38
C ASP A 168 13.58 14.19 12.91
N GLY A 169 13.62 12.88 12.66
CA GLY A 169 13.64 12.32 11.31
C GLY A 169 15.03 12.18 10.64
N VAL A 170 16.11 12.72 11.23
CA VAL A 170 17.48 12.52 10.72
C VAL A 170 18.18 11.42 11.53
N GLY A 171 18.00 10.17 11.09
CA GLY A 171 18.75 9.02 11.63
C GLY A 171 20.17 8.90 11.07
N PRO A 172 21.00 7.98 11.59
CA PRO A 172 22.40 7.82 11.19
C PRO A 172 22.60 7.62 9.68
N LYS A 173 21.72 6.81 9.05
CA LYS A 173 21.76 6.57 7.60
C LYS A 173 21.54 7.83 6.76
N ASN A 174 20.72 8.76 7.24
CA ASN A 174 20.44 10.02 6.54
C ASN A 174 21.53 11.05 6.84
N ALA A 175 22.09 11.04 8.05
CA ALA A 175 23.27 11.84 8.38
C ALA A 175 24.46 11.50 7.46
N ASP A 176 24.69 10.22 7.15
CA ASP A 176 25.74 9.81 6.20
C ASP A 176 25.52 10.38 4.79
N LYS A 177 24.28 10.48 4.34
CA LYS A 177 23.94 11.09 3.04
C LYS A 177 24.16 12.60 3.05
N LEU A 178 23.80 13.28 4.14
CA LEU A 178 24.03 14.71 4.34
C LEU A 178 25.53 15.03 4.40
N ASN A 179 26.32 14.18 5.05
CA ASN A 179 27.78 14.30 5.10
C ASN A 179 28.40 14.28 3.69
N ARG A 180 27.88 13.44 2.76
CA ARG A 180 28.33 13.42 1.36
C ARG A 180 28.02 14.70 0.59
N LEU A 181 27.05 15.48 1.05
CA LEU A 181 26.68 16.79 0.49
C LEU A 181 27.45 17.94 1.17
N GLY A 182 28.36 17.65 2.11
CA GLY A 182 29.09 18.64 2.89
C GLY A 182 28.29 19.22 4.06
N ILE A 183 27.18 18.57 4.45
CA ILE A 183 26.30 19.01 5.53
C ILE A 183 26.55 18.11 6.75
N THR A 184 27.42 18.55 7.65
CA THR A 184 27.83 17.79 8.85
C THR A 184 27.19 18.33 10.14
N SER A 185 26.83 19.62 10.14
CA SER A 185 26.31 20.35 11.30
C SER A 185 25.00 21.07 10.99
N LEU A 186 24.25 21.42 12.03
CA LEU A 186 23.02 22.21 11.88
C LEU A 186 23.27 23.55 11.18
N GLY A 187 24.42 24.18 11.40
CA GLY A 187 24.84 25.39 10.71
C GLY A 187 24.98 25.16 9.21
N SER A 188 25.71 24.12 8.81
CA SER A 188 25.87 23.79 7.38
C SER A 188 24.52 23.47 6.71
N MET A 189 23.57 22.89 7.43
CA MET A 189 22.23 22.59 6.93
C MET A 189 21.38 23.84 6.77
N LEU A 190 21.45 24.77 7.72
CA LEU A 190 20.71 26.04 7.68
C LEU A 190 21.16 26.93 6.51
N TYR A 191 22.45 26.89 6.18
CA TYR A 191 23.03 27.62 5.05
C TYR A 191 23.05 26.82 3.74
N HIS A 192 22.37 25.66 3.68
CA HIS A 192 22.22 24.89 2.46
C HIS A 192 20.93 25.26 1.71
N PHE A 193 21.02 26.30 0.88
CA PHE A 193 19.86 26.84 0.17
C PHE A 193 19.41 25.94 -1.01
N PRO A 194 18.09 25.80 -1.24
CA PRO A 194 17.55 25.17 -2.43
C PRO A 194 18.07 25.83 -3.72
N ARG A 195 18.43 25.02 -4.72
CA ARG A 195 18.86 25.54 -6.03
C ARG A 195 17.71 26.13 -6.86
N ARG A 196 16.50 25.65 -6.58
CA ARG A 196 15.24 26.11 -7.17
C ARG A 196 14.09 25.75 -6.23
N TYR A 197 12.98 26.48 -6.34
CA TYR A 197 11.72 26.19 -5.68
C TYR A 197 10.72 25.80 -6.77
N ASP A 198 10.13 24.61 -6.64
CA ASP A 198 9.06 24.13 -7.51
C ASP A 198 7.76 24.22 -6.67
N ASP A 199 6.80 25.05 -7.11
CA ASP A 199 5.51 25.33 -6.43
C ASP A 199 4.39 24.34 -6.81
#